data_AF-F9ZZ77-F1
#
_entry.id   AF-F9ZZ77-F1
#
_cell.length_a   1.000
_cell.length_b   1.000
_cell.length_c   1.000
_cell.angle_alpha   90.00
_cell.angle_beta   90.00
_cell.angle_gamma   90.00
#
_symmetry.space_group_name_H-M   'P 1'
#
loop_
_entity.id
_entity.type
_entity.pdbx_description
1 polymer ?
#
loop_
_entity_poly.entity_id
_entity_poly.type
_entity_poly.pdbx_seq_one_letter_code
_entity_poly.pdbx_strand_id
1 'polypeptide(L)'
;MKNKYNKSMSVIFAASLLSLAGCDTTKTTEPAKDAPKPGEPTEKLVYLEQGWTDDEMLDFYNTSQGSQLIPYAWFLALEQANSSELFRDDKNMKSFGYIPQPPRPGRNPEGLPVGFVKEDVQEAFLNAALHAERINTHAQANQQGYQEWMGLTCAACHTADLRYGDKTLRINGAPALADFSTFMNQLSAALTATVNDDAKLTRFAQKVLAEGGYNDVEKQSLKSQLEAYIAWLNGYIGVNYAGLPTPYGYGRLDAFGAILNRVTASLLDMPGNATPANAPVSYPFLWNTSQLDWVQWNGSANNHIGRNVGEVTGVFAHTVLKTDNDADRFYSSAKIVNLDRLEQYMAKLEAPKWGAPLPDIDQSKAEKGKALYAANCVGCHGIRDENGQFPMTPTNAVGKQFIATHMTGLAEIGTDPLMATNFVNPAFNVDPGPMRAFLPEAMRNLPKVPRGAMLSTATTNIIGKQLATFQPPLDQTQLLELAGYHLASETPPNLLAYKARPLNGIWATAPYMHNGSIANLYQALLPDTARETQFYVGGNRFDPVKVGYEPDQEGNYFLFKAVDEDGVAVPGNSNKGHSGNNFTKTLGEDGRWRDFTDEERYQLIEYMKTL
;
A
#
# COMPACT_ATOMS: atom_id res chain seq x y z
N MET A 1 -20.33 -47.54 -19.96
CA MET A 1 -20.57 -49.01 -19.90
C MET A 1 -19.35 -49.63 -19.20
N LYS A 2 -19.44 -50.62 -18.30
CA LYS A 2 -20.49 -51.63 -18.02
C LYS A 2 -20.67 -51.86 -16.49
N ASN A 3 -21.87 -52.30 -16.07
CA ASN A 3 -22.16 -53.12 -14.87
C ASN A 3 -21.89 -52.52 -13.46
N LYS A 4 -22.68 -52.79 -12.40
CA LYS A 4 -23.87 -53.67 -12.12
C LYS A 4 -24.85 -52.87 -11.23
N TYR A 5 -26.18 -53.01 -11.33
CA TYR A 5 -27.07 -53.92 -10.55
C TYR A 5 -26.73 -54.00 -9.04
N ASN A 6 -27.66 -53.95 -8.07
CA ASN A 6 -29.14 -54.19 -8.02
C ASN A 6 -29.70 -53.53 -6.71
N LYS A 7 -30.99 -53.47 -6.29
CA LYS A 7 -32.33 -53.97 -6.72
C LYS A 7 -33.43 -53.14 -5.98
N SER A 8 -34.73 -53.47 -6.19
CA SER A 8 -35.91 -53.21 -5.33
C SER A 8 -36.56 -51.81 -5.46
N MET A 9 -37.77 -51.65 -6.02
CA MET A 9 -39.14 -52.01 -5.53
C MET A 9 -39.73 -50.95 -4.57
N SER A 10 -40.97 -50.45 -4.72
CA SER A 10 -42.12 -50.89 -5.54
C SER A 10 -42.98 -49.73 -6.10
N VAL A 11 -43.90 -50.09 -7.01
CA VAL A 11 -44.91 -49.24 -7.71
C VAL A 11 -46.15 -48.98 -6.84
N ILE A 12 -46.86 -47.83 -7.00
CA ILE A 12 -48.35 -47.73 -7.11
C ILE A 12 -48.87 -46.30 -7.42
N PHE A 13 -49.63 -46.21 -8.53
CA PHE A 13 -50.73 -45.30 -8.95
C PHE A 13 -51.00 -43.88 -8.39
N ALA A 14 -51.25 -42.96 -9.35
CA ALA A 14 -52.37 -41.98 -9.44
C ALA A 14 -52.54 -40.83 -8.40
N ALA A 15 -53.27 -39.73 -8.68
CA ALA A 15 -53.61 -38.99 -9.92
C ALA A 15 -54.31 -37.65 -9.54
N SER A 16 -54.37 -36.67 -10.48
CA SER A 16 -55.22 -35.44 -10.47
C SER A 16 -55.07 -34.45 -9.29
N LEU A 17 -54.67 -33.19 -9.48
CA LEU A 17 -55.37 -32.00 -10.03
C LEU A 17 -56.30 -31.25 -9.04
N LEU A 18 -56.33 -29.91 -9.17
CA LEU A 18 -57.27 -28.91 -8.59
C LEU A 18 -57.07 -28.44 -7.11
N SER A 19 -56.16 -27.47 -6.96
CA SER A 19 -56.44 -26.06 -6.59
C SER A 19 -57.08 -25.63 -5.25
N LEU A 20 -56.46 -24.56 -4.69
CA LEU A 20 -56.99 -23.43 -3.88
C LEU A 20 -57.01 -23.48 -2.33
N ALA A 21 -56.34 -22.47 -1.78
CA ALA A 21 -56.59 -21.70 -0.55
C ALA A 21 -56.55 -22.38 0.84
N GLY A 22 -55.61 -21.91 1.67
CA GLY A 22 -55.55 -22.12 3.13
C GLY A 22 -54.40 -21.31 3.73
N CYS A 23 -54.62 -20.64 4.86
CA CYS A 23 -53.59 -19.82 5.53
C CYS A 23 -52.88 -20.57 6.66
N ASP A 24 -51.68 -20.07 6.99
CA ASP A 24 -50.89 -20.31 8.21
C ASP A 24 -50.47 -21.74 8.57
N THR A 25 -49.14 -21.99 8.57
CA THR A 25 -48.38 -22.04 9.83
C THR A 25 -46.86 -22.14 9.60
N THR A 26 -46.11 -21.29 10.32
CA THR A 26 -44.70 -21.41 10.74
C THR A 26 -43.80 -22.48 10.11
N LYS A 27 -42.74 -22.05 9.42
CA LYS A 27 -41.40 -22.68 9.48
C LYS A 27 -40.29 -21.66 9.18
N THR A 28 -39.11 -21.89 9.76
CA THR A 28 -37.95 -20.99 9.78
C THR A 28 -36.90 -21.34 8.71
N THR A 29 -35.83 -20.51 8.62
CA THR A 29 -34.59 -20.65 7.82
C THR A 29 -34.79 -20.70 6.30
N GLU A 30 -34.27 -19.77 5.50
CA GLU A 30 -32.89 -19.23 5.46
C GLU A 30 -32.83 -17.71 5.24
N PRO A 31 -31.73 -17.02 5.60
CA PRO A 31 -31.46 -15.67 5.11
C PRO A 31 -31.06 -15.76 3.62
N ALA A 32 -31.86 -15.16 2.74
CA ALA A 32 -31.56 -15.13 1.32
C ALA A 32 -30.24 -14.38 1.08
N LYS A 33 -29.35 -14.98 0.26
CA LYS A 33 -28.21 -14.25 -0.31
C LYS A 33 -28.77 -13.19 -1.25
N ASP A 34 -28.34 -11.94 -1.10
CA ASP A 34 -28.72 -10.86 -2.03
C ASP A 34 -28.20 -11.17 -3.44
N ALA A 35 -29.09 -11.68 -4.28
CA ALA A 35 -28.87 -11.76 -5.71
C ALA A 35 -28.94 -10.33 -6.30
N PRO A 36 -28.00 -9.93 -7.17
CA PRO A 36 -28.04 -8.61 -7.81
C PRO A 36 -29.39 -8.32 -8.47
N LYS A 37 -29.90 -7.11 -8.30
CA LYS A 37 -31.18 -6.70 -8.87
C LYS A 37 -31.11 -6.74 -10.40
N PRO A 38 -32.10 -7.30 -11.11
CA PRO A 38 -32.11 -7.31 -12.58
C PRO A 38 -32.15 -5.88 -13.14
N GLY A 39 -31.00 -5.39 -13.62
CA GLY A 39 -30.88 -4.05 -14.20
C GLY A 39 -29.53 -3.37 -13.94
N GLU A 40 -28.82 -3.73 -12.87
CA GLU A 40 -27.44 -3.26 -12.67
C GLU A 40 -26.50 -4.04 -13.61
N PRO A 41 -25.66 -3.35 -14.42
CA PRO A 41 -24.67 -4.03 -15.25
C PRO A 41 -23.58 -4.62 -14.35
N THR A 42 -23.52 -5.95 -14.26
CA THR A 42 -22.45 -6.65 -13.54
C THR A 42 -21.11 -6.33 -14.19
N GLU A 43 -20.31 -5.50 -13.53
CA GLU A 43 -19.01 -5.05 -14.05
C GLU A 43 -18.13 -6.25 -14.38
N LYS A 44 -17.60 -6.27 -15.60
CA LYS A 44 -16.73 -7.35 -16.06
C LYS A 44 -15.31 -7.06 -15.60
N LEU A 45 -14.91 -7.72 -14.51
CA LEU A 45 -13.53 -7.71 -14.05
C LEU A 45 -12.62 -8.35 -15.11
N VAL A 46 -11.59 -7.63 -15.52
CA VAL A 46 -10.56 -8.06 -16.47
C VAL A 46 -9.22 -7.99 -15.76
N TYR A 47 -8.51 -9.11 -15.70
CA TYR A 47 -7.11 -9.14 -15.24
C TYR A 47 -6.19 -8.85 -16.43
N LEU A 48 -5.21 -7.97 -16.24
CA LEU A 48 -4.20 -7.69 -17.26
C LEU A 48 -3.05 -8.70 -17.19
N GLU A 49 -2.53 -9.14 -18.34
CA GLU A 49 -1.35 -10.00 -18.40
C GLU A 49 -0.10 -9.22 -17.97
N GLN A 50 0.45 -9.58 -16.81
CA GLN A 50 1.61 -8.90 -16.18
C GLN A 50 2.72 -9.88 -15.74
N GLY A 51 2.89 -10.99 -16.44
CA GLY A 51 3.98 -11.97 -16.17
C GLY A 51 3.74 -12.90 -14.97
N TRP A 52 2.65 -12.74 -14.22
CA TRP A 52 2.23 -13.62 -13.14
C TRP A 52 1.18 -14.64 -13.58
N THR A 53 1.23 -15.83 -13.00
CA THR A 53 0.09 -16.76 -12.96
C THR A 53 -0.97 -16.31 -11.94
N ASP A 54 -2.20 -16.82 -12.06
CA ASP A 54 -3.27 -16.61 -11.07
C ASP A 54 -2.82 -16.96 -9.64
N ASP A 55 -2.03 -18.03 -9.50
CA ASP A 55 -1.54 -18.48 -8.20
C ASP A 55 -0.47 -17.54 -7.60
N GLU A 56 0.42 -16.98 -8.41
CA GLU A 56 1.43 -16.01 -7.97
C GLU A 56 0.79 -14.67 -7.61
N MET A 57 -0.20 -14.23 -8.38
CA MET A 57 -1.01 -13.05 -8.06
C MET A 57 -1.76 -13.23 -6.73
N LEU A 58 -2.43 -14.38 -6.54
CA LEU A 58 -3.13 -14.68 -5.30
C LEU A 58 -2.18 -14.85 -4.10
N ASP A 59 -0.95 -15.34 -4.31
CA ASP A 59 0.05 -15.37 -3.25
C ASP A 59 0.55 -13.97 -2.90
N PHE A 60 0.83 -13.10 -3.88
CA PHE A 60 1.22 -11.70 -3.64
C PHE A 60 0.14 -10.95 -2.86
N TYR A 61 -1.14 -11.21 -3.15
CA TYR A 61 -2.27 -10.64 -2.41
C TYR A 61 -2.42 -11.13 -0.97
N ASN A 62 -1.98 -12.37 -0.64
CA ASN A 62 -2.34 -13.04 0.61
C ASN A 62 -1.14 -13.47 1.49
N THR A 63 0.09 -13.29 1.03
CA THR A 63 1.31 -13.64 1.78
C THR A 63 1.60 -12.58 2.84
N SER A 64 1.41 -12.92 4.12
CA SER A 64 1.70 -12.02 5.24
C SER A 64 3.18 -11.64 5.33
N GLN A 65 3.43 -10.35 5.42
CA GLN A 65 4.75 -9.77 5.72
C GLN A 65 5.08 -9.71 7.22
N GLY A 66 4.18 -10.15 8.10
CA GLY A 66 4.32 -10.01 9.56
C GLY A 66 3.66 -8.75 10.14
N SER A 67 2.82 -8.06 9.36
CA SER A 67 1.98 -6.95 9.84
C SER A 67 0.91 -7.46 10.80
N GLN A 68 0.75 -6.80 11.94
CA GLN A 68 -0.24 -7.15 12.97
C GLN A 68 -0.96 -5.87 13.37
N LEU A 69 -2.07 -5.51 12.71
CA LEU A 69 -2.80 -4.27 13.02
C LEU A 69 -3.73 -4.47 14.23
N ILE A 70 -4.71 -5.37 14.10
CA ILE A 70 -5.82 -5.62 15.03
C ILE A 70 -6.03 -7.14 15.19
N PRO A 71 -6.52 -7.69 16.32
CA PRO A 71 -6.86 -9.10 16.43
C PRO A 71 -7.84 -9.57 15.34
N TYR A 72 -7.62 -10.76 14.77
CA TYR A 72 -8.34 -11.21 13.58
C TYR A 72 -9.84 -11.33 13.81
N ALA A 73 -10.24 -12.01 14.90
CA ALA A 73 -11.64 -12.14 15.32
C ALA A 73 -12.33 -10.78 15.54
N TRP A 74 -11.60 -9.75 15.98
CA TRP A 74 -12.17 -8.41 16.16
C TRP A 74 -12.50 -7.79 14.80
N PHE A 75 -11.59 -7.84 13.82
CA PHE A 75 -11.86 -7.30 12.47
C PHE A 75 -13.01 -8.03 11.75
N LEU A 76 -13.17 -9.34 11.99
CA LEU A 76 -14.29 -10.12 11.47
C LEU A 76 -15.64 -9.75 12.12
N ALA A 77 -15.64 -9.37 13.40
CA ALA A 77 -16.84 -9.13 14.20
C ALA A 77 -17.31 -7.66 14.25
N LEU A 78 -16.39 -6.71 14.05
CA LEU A 78 -16.58 -5.27 14.23
C LEU A 78 -17.69 -4.72 13.33
N GLU A 79 -18.58 -3.92 13.93
CA GLU A 79 -19.64 -3.19 13.22
C GLU A 79 -19.17 -1.74 12.98
N GLN A 80 -19.59 -1.13 11.86
CA GLN A 80 -19.26 0.28 11.55
C GLN A 80 -19.78 1.21 12.66
N ALA A 81 -19.13 2.36 12.88
CA ALA A 81 -19.44 3.28 13.98
C ALA A 81 -20.94 3.64 14.08
N ASN A 82 -21.60 3.92 12.95
CA ASN A 82 -22.99 4.40 12.89
C ASN A 82 -23.98 3.37 12.32
N SER A 83 -23.57 2.12 12.09
CA SER A 83 -24.41 1.04 11.52
C SER A 83 -24.31 -0.24 12.36
N SER A 84 -25.04 -1.29 11.96
CA SER A 84 -24.81 -2.68 12.38
C SER A 84 -24.20 -3.55 11.26
N GLU A 85 -24.01 -2.97 10.07
CA GLU A 85 -23.18 -3.55 9.01
C GLU A 85 -21.73 -3.74 9.51
N LEU A 86 -21.02 -4.75 9.00
CA LEU A 86 -19.64 -5.01 9.39
C LEU A 86 -18.70 -3.90 8.88
N PHE A 87 -17.64 -3.62 9.63
CA PHE A 87 -16.59 -2.69 9.21
C PHE A 87 -15.82 -3.20 7.98
N ARG A 88 -15.67 -4.53 7.84
CA ARG A 88 -15.06 -5.18 6.67
C ARG A 88 -15.99 -5.35 5.46
N ASP A 89 -17.20 -4.77 5.49
CA ASP A 89 -18.17 -4.90 4.41
C ASP A 89 -17.63 -4.37 3.07
N ASP A 90 -18.00 -5.04 1.98
CA ASP A 90 -17.59 -4.74 0.61
C ASP A 90 -17.73 -3.25 0.24
N LYS A 91 -18.85 -2.62 0.62
CA LYS A 91 -19.16 -1.21 0.35
C LYS A 91 -18.33 -0.28 1.23
N ASN A 92 -18.12 -0.64 2.50
CA ASN A 92 -17.30 0.13 3.42
C ASN A 92 -15.82 0.09 3.00
N MET A 93 -15.30 -1.09 2.65
CA MET A 93 -13.91 -1.23 2.18
C MET A 93 -13.67 -0.54 0.83
N LYS A 94 -14.65 -0.61 -0.10
CA LYS A 94 -14.64 0.22 -1.32
C LYS A 94 -14.63 1.72 -1.01
N SER A 95 -15.33 2.18 0.03
CA SER A 95 -15.33 3.61 0.40
C SER A 95 -13.97 4.15 0.83
N PHE A 96 -13.03 3.28 1.24
CA PHE A 96 -11.64 3.65 1.52
C PHE A 96 -10.69 3.42 0.34
N GLY A 97 -11.20 3.04 -0.85
CA GLY A 97 -10.41 2.71 -2.03
C GLY A 97 -9.77 1.31 -2.00
N TYR A 98 -10.11 0.46 -1.03
CA TYR A 98 -9.66 -0.93 -1.01
C TYR A 98 -10.55 -1.83 -1.86
N ILE A 99 -9.97 -2.97 -2.30
CA ILE A 99 -10.55 -3.86 -3.30
C ILE A 99 -11.02 -5.16 -2.64
N PRO A 100 -12.32 -5.41 -2.45
CA PRO A 100 -12.82 -6.66 -1.88
C PRO A 100 -12.51 -7.90 -2.73
N GLN A 101 -12.54 -9.08 -2.10
CA GLN A 101 -12.32 -10.36 -2.77
C GLN A 101 -13.39 -11.39 -2.38
N PRO A 102 -13.84 -12.26 -3.31
CA PRO A 102 -14.67 -13.39 -2.94
C PRO A 102 -13.86 -14.38 -2.06
N PRO A 103 -14.48 -15.01 -1.04
CA PRO A 103 -13.87 -16.07 -0.24
C PRO A 103 -13.18 -17.17 -1.06
N ARG A 104 -11.97 -17.54 -0.64
CA ARG A 104 -11.12 -18.58 -1.24
C ARG A 104 -10.58 -19.51 -0.16
N PRO A 105 -11.16 -20.73 0.00
CA PRO A 105 -10.69 -21.71 0.98
C PRO A 105 -9.18 -21.97 0.86
N GLY A 106 -8.48 -22.01 1.99
CA GLY A 106 -7.04 -22.27 2.05
C GLY A 106 -6.12 -21.07 1.71
N ARG A 107 -6.65 -19.89 1.36
CA ARG A 107 -5.85 -18.64 1.26
C ARG A 107 -6.53 -17.44 1.93
N ASN A 108 -7.80 -17.20 1.62
CA ASN A 108 -8.59 -16.09 2.14
C ASN A 108 -10.04 -16.55 2.39
N PRO A 109 -10.27 -17.41 3.42
CA PRO A 109 -11.57 -18.06 3.60
C PRO A 109 -12.70 -17.10 4.03
N GLU A 110 -12.37 -15.92 4.58
CA GLU A 110 -13.37 -14.95 5.06
C GLU A 110 -13.75 -13.87 4.02
N GLY A 111 -13.02 -13.76 2.90
CA GLY A 111 -13.24 -12.73 1.87
C GLY A 111 -12.72 -11.35 2.29
N LEU A 112 -11.51 -11.30 2.84
CA LEU A 112 -10.78 -10.06 3.12
C LEU A 112 -10.46 -9.32 1.80
N PRO A 113 -10.34 -7.98 1.80
CA PRO A 113 -9.85 -7.22 0.65
C PRO A 113 -8.40 -7.58 0.25
N VAL A 114 -8.01 -7.21 -0.98
CA VAL A 114 -6.65 -7.40 -1.52
C VAL A 114 -5.62 -6.83 -0.55
N GLY A 115 -4.67 -7.66 -0.11
CA GLY A 115 -3.61 -7.28 0.80
C GLY A 115 -4.02 -7.14 2.27
N PHE A 116 -5.26 -7.48 2.64
CA PHE A 116 -5.67 -7.67 4.03
C PHE A 116 -5.55 -9.16 4.32
N VAL A 117 -4.77 -9.54 5.33
CA VAL A 117 -4.36 -10.93 5.56
C VAL A 117 -4.49 -11.34 7.02
N LYS A 118 -4.68 -12.65 7.26
CA LYS A 118 -4.51 -13.25 8.57
C LYS A 118 -3.03 -13.48 8.83
N GLU A 119 -2.55 -13.00 9.97
CA GLU A 119 -1.18 -13.11 10.44
C GLU A 119 -1.15 -13.94 11.73
N ASP A 120 -0.50 -15.10 11.65
CA ASP A 120 -0.41 -16.07 12.74
C ASP A 120 0.90 -15.87 13.53
N VAL A 121 0.73 -15.52 14.80
CA VAL A 121 1.79 -15.24 15.78
C VAL A 121 2.11 -16.52 16.56
N GLN A 122 3.12 -17.26 16.10
CA GLN A 122 3.44 -18.59 16.64
C GLN A 122 4.33 -18.50 17.89
N GLU A 123 5.11 -17.44 18.02
CA GLU A 123 6.10 -17.26 19.07
C GLU A 123 5.48 -16.65 20.32
N ALA A 124 5.37 -17.46 21.39
CA ALA A 124 4.70 -17.07 22.63
C ALA A 124 5.24 -15.76 23.26
N PHE A 125 6.55 -15.48 23.11
CA PHE A 125 7.14 -14.20 23.53
C PHE A 125 6.60 -13.02 22.72
N LEU A 126 6.58 -13.13 21.38
CA LEU A 126 6.07 -12.08 20.49
C LEU A 126 4.60 -11.79 20.79
N ASN A 127 3.80 -12.83 20.98
CA ASN A 127 2.39 -12.68 21.33
C ASN A 127 2.24 -11.97 22.69
N ALA A 128 3.00 -12.37 23.72
CA ALA A 128 2.96 -11.71 25.02
C ALA A 128 3.36 -10.22 24.96
N ALA A 129 4.41 -9.88 24.20
CA ALA A 129 4.88 -8.50 24.03
C ALA A 129 3.89 -7.63 23.24
N LEU A 130 3.26 -8.18 22.19
CA LEU A 130 2.21 -7.54 21.41
C LEU A 130 0.95 -7.27 22.23
N HIS A 131 0.51 -8.24 23.04
CA HIS A 131 -0.63 -8.06 23.96
C HIS A 131 -0.33 -7.02 25.05
N ALA A 132 0.89 -7.01 25.58
CA ALA A 132 1.32 -5.99 26.54
C ALA A 132 1.39 -4.58 25.92
N GLU A 133 1.85 -4.44 24.67
CA GLU A 133 1.87 -3.15 23.96
C GLU A 133 0.45 -2.60 23.71
N ARG A 134 -0.50 -3.45 23.31
CA ARG A 134 -1.73 -2.99 22.64
C ARG A 134 -3.05 -3.37 23.29
N ILE A 135 -3.09 -4.35 24.19
CA ILE A 135 -4.35 -4.92 24.71
C ILE A 135 -4.40 -4.92 26.25
N ASN A 136 -3.24 -4.76 26.91
CA ASN A 136 -3.04 -4.65 28.37
C ASN A 136 -3.57 -5.83 29.20
N THR A 137 -2.66 -6.68 29.66
CA THR A 137 -2.97 -7.88 30.44
C THR A 137 -3.20 -7.59 31.93
N HIS A 138 -4.35 -7.00 32.28
CA HIS A 138 -4.81 -7.00 33.68
C HIS A 138 -5.21 -8.41 34.13
N ALA A 139 -4.19 -9.15 34.62
CA ALA A 139 -4.22 -10.32 35.50
C ALA A 139 -5.44 -11.27 35.49
N GLN A 140 -5.17 -12.54 35.15
CA GLN A 140 -5.97 -13.73 35.51
C GLN A 140 -7.27 -14.03 34.73
N ALA A 141 -7.40 -13.54 33.49
CA ALA A 141 -8.16 -14.26 32.46
C ALA A 141 -7.28 -15.34 31.79
N ASN A 142 -7.88 -16.38 31.19
CA ASN A 142 -7.14 -17.53 30.65
C ASN A 142 -6.13 -17.13 29.56
N GLN A 143 -4.90 -17.64 29.65
CA GLN A 143 -3.78 -17.29 28.74
C GLN A 143 -3.86 -17.99 27.37
N GLN A 144 -4.94 -17.74 26.63
CA GLN A 144 -5.04 -17.97 25.19
C GLN A 144 -5.34 -16.64 24.48
N GLY A 145 -4.45 -15.66 24.67
CA GLY A 145 -4.55 -14.36 23.99
C GLY A 145 -4.38 -14.50 22.48
N TYR A 146 -5.22 -13.79 21.71
CA TYR A 146 -5.29 -13.77 20.24
C TYR A 146 -3.93 -14.00 19.55
N GLN A 147 -3.74 -15.21 19.02
CA GLN A 147 -2.59 -15.58 18.19
C GLN A 147 -2.77 -15.15 16.72
N GLU A 148 -4.00 -14.85 16.31
CA GLU A 148 -4.34 -14.43 14.95
C GLU A 148 -4.62 -12.93 14.91
N TRP A 149 -3.97 -12.21 14.00
CA TRP A 149 -4.15 -10.77 13.77
C TRP A 149 -4.53 -10.52 12.31
N MET A 150 -5.27 -9.45 12.03
CA MET A 150 -5.36 -8.90 10.68
C MET A 150 -4.17 -7.98 10.44
N GLY A 151 -3.48 -8.18 9.32
CA GLY A 151 -2.37 -7.36 8.85
C GLY A 151 -2.59 -6.83 7.44
N LEU A 152 -1.75 -5.87 7.05
CA LEU A 152 -1.66 -5.37 5.67
C LEU A 152 -0.41 -5.91 4.98
N THR A 153 -0.48 -6.05 3.66
CA THR A 153 0.65 -6.38 2.79
C THR A 153 0.86 -5.31 1.73
N CYS A 154 1.99 -5.37 1.01
CA CYS A 154 2.26 -4.55 -0.17
C CYS A 154 1.04 -4.43 -1.11
N ALA A 155 0.28 -5.51 -1.30
CA ALA A 155 -0.86 -5.53 -2.23
C ALA A 155 -2.00 -4.56 -1.86
N ALA A 156 -2.16 -4.16 -0.59
CA ALA A 156 -3.19 -3.22 -0.15
C ALA A 156 -2.91 -1.77 -0.59
N CYS A 157 -1.64 -1.42 -0.81
CA CYS A 157 -1.19 -0.10 -1.31
C CYS A 157 -0.81 -0.14 -2.80
N HIS A 158 -0.50 -1.32 -3.33
CA HIS A 158 0.06 -1.53 -4.66
C HIS A 158 -0.77 -2.48 -5.55
N THR A 159 -2.09 -2.39 -5.45
CA THR A 159 -3.03 -2.98 -6.44
C THR A 159 -4.13 -1.98 -6.74
N ALA A 160 -4.44 -1.77 -8.02
CA ALA A 160 -5.49 -0.86 -8.45
C ALA A 160 -6.61 -1.57 -9.23
N ASP A 161 -7.81 -1.00 -9.15
CA ASP A 161 -8.91 -1.27 -10.08
C ASP A 161 -9.19 0.02 -10.87
N LEU A 162 -9.28 -0.09 -12.19
CA LEU A 162 -9.50 1.04 -13.11
C LEU A 162 -10.75 0.75 -13.97
N ARG A 163 -11.74 1.64 -13.96
CA ARG A 163 -13.03 1.45 -14.64
C ARG A 163 -13.04 2.09 -16.02
N TYR A 164 -13.41 1.32 -17.03
CA TYR A 164 -13.60 1.80 -18.41
C TYR A 164 -14.79 1.11 -19.07
N GLY A 165 -15.83 1.87 -19.40
CA GLY A 165 -17.09 1.33 -19.91
C GLY A 165 -17.82 0.45 -18.89
N ASP A 166 -18.13 -0.80 -19.27
CA ASP A 166 -18.75 -1.82 -18.40
C ASP A 166 -17.73 -2.74 -17.69
N LYS A 167 -16.45 -2.35 -17.70
CA LYS A 167 -15.32 -3.18 -17.27
C LYS A 167 -14.49 -2.51 -16.19
N THR A 168 -13.91 -3.35 -15.35
CA THR A 168 -12.98 -2.97 -14.28
C THR A 168 -11.69 -3.73 -14.52
N LEU A 169 -10.60 -3.00 -14.75
CA LEU A 169 -9.28 -3.56 -15.04
C LEU A 169 -8.50 -3.70 -13.74
N ARG A 170 -8.15 -4.94 -13.38
CA ARG A 170 -7.26 -5.22 -12.25
C ARG A 170 -5.83 -5.02 -12.68
N ILE A 171 -5.11 -4.14 -11.99
CA ILE A 171 -3.72 -3.79 -12.29
C ILE A 171 -2.84 -4.09 -11.08
N ASN A 172 -1.95 -5.07 -11.24
CA ASN A 172 -1.02 -5.54 -10.22
C ASN A 172 0.19 -4.60 -10.15
N GLY A 173 0.58 -4.20 -8.93
CA GLY A 173 1.68 -3.26 -8.70
C GLY A 173 1.38 -1.81 -9.03
N ALA A 174 0.15 -1.46 -9.44
CA ALA A 174 -0.28 -0.07 -9.64
C ALA A 174 -0.60 0.63 -8.30
N PRO A 175 -0.49 1.97 -8.20
CA PRO A 175 -0.89 2.70 -7.00
C PRO A 175 -2.37 2.47 -6.67
N ALA A 176 -2.67 1.93 -5.49
CA ALA A 176 -4.04 1.87 -5.01
C ALA A 176 -4.57 3.29 -4.73
N LEU A 177 -5.84 3.57 -5.05
CA LEU A 177 -6.53 4.79 -4.61
C LEU A 177 -6.97 4.71 -3.14
N ALA A 178 -6.16 4.11 -2.27
CA ALA A 178 -6.51 3.90 -0.86
C ALA A 178 -6.43 5.21 -0.06
N ASP A 179 -7.42 5.50 0.79
CA ASP A 179 -7.31 6.48 1.88
C ASP A 179 -7.11 5.75 3.21
N PHE A 180 -5.83 5.41 3.45
CA PHE A 180 -5.38 4.81 4.71
C PHE A 180 -5.67 5.72 5.92
N SER A 181 -5.65 7.05 5.75
CA SER A 181 -5.84 7.99 6.86
C SER A 181 -7.29 7.98 7.36
N THR A 182 -8.26 7.97 6.45
CA THR A 182 -9.68 7.86 6.79
C THR A 182 -10.04 6.45 7.28
N PHE A 183 -9.47 5.39 6.69
CA PHE A 183 -9.63 4.02 7.18
C PHE A 183 -9.22 3.88 8.66
N MET A 184 -8.03 4.36 9.03
CA MET A 184 -7.53 4.26 10.41
C MET A 184 -8.39 5.05 11.40
N ASN A 185 -8.84 6.26 11.03
CA ASN A 185 -9.74 7.05 11.86
C ASN A 185 -11.11 6.37 12.03
N GLN A 186 -11.70 5.82 10.96
CA GLN A 186 -12.98 5.12 11.05
C GLN A 186 -12.88 3.78 11.79
N LEU A 187 -11.74 3.09 11.74
CA LEU A 187 -11.48 1.90 12.55
C LEU A 187 -11.52 2.25 14.06
N SER A 188 -10.85 3.34 14.46
CA SER A 188 -10.90 3.82 15.85
C SER A 188 -12.32 4.25 16.26
N ALA A 189 -13.04 4.95 15.38
CA ALA A 189 -14.43 5.36 15.63
C ALA A 189 -15.38 4.15 15.79
N ALA A 190 -15.21 3.10 14.98
CA ALA A 190 -16.00 1.86 15.07
C ALA A 190 -15.76 1.10 16.39
N LEU A 191 -14.50 1.00 16.82
CA LEU A 191 -14.12 0.40 18.10
C LEU A 191 -14.66 1.24 19.28
N THR A 192 -14.51 2.56 19.21
CA THR A 192 -15.03 3.51 20.22
C THR A 192 -16.56 3.44 20.34
N ALA A 193 -17.28 3.36 19.22
CA ALA A 193 -18.73 3.15 19.21
C ALA A 193 -19.10 1.78 19.82
N THR A 194 -18.32 0.74 19.56
CA THR A 194 -18.53 -0.61 20.12
C THR A 194 -18.33 -0.66 21.64
N VAL A 195 -17.41 0.14 22.19
CA VAL A 195 -17.18 0.25 23.65
C VAL A 195 -18.26 1.09 24.36
N ASN A 196 -18.83 2.09 23.66
CA ASN A 196 -19.77 3.05 24.24
C ASN A 196 -21.26 2.65 24.11
N ASP A 197 -21.61 1.78 23.15
CA ASP A 197 -22.96 1.21 23.00
C ASP A 197 -22.95 -0.24 23.53
N ASP A 198 -23.65 -0.49 24.65
CA ASP A 198 -23.69 -1.81 25.28
C ASP A 198 -24.36 -2.90 24.41
N ALA A 199 -25.28 -2.51 23.53
CA ALA A 199 -25.90 -3.44 22.58
C ALA A 199 -24.94 -3.81 21.44
N LYS A 200 -24.09 -2.88 20.98
CA LYS A 200 -22.96 -3.18 20.10
C LYS A 200 -21.92 -4.05 20.79
N LEU A 201 -21.49 -3.68 21.99
CA LEU A 201 -20.56 -4.48 22.80
C LEU A 201 -21.06 -5.90 22.99
N THR A 202 -22.36 -6.09 23.26
CA THR A 202 -22.99 -7.40 23.39
C THR A 202 -22.89 -8.21 22.09
N ARG A 203 -23.27 -7.64 20.93
CA ARG A 203 -23.17 -8.35 19.64
C ARG A 203 -21.73 -8.67 19.26
N PHE A 204 -20.81 -7.74 19.51
CA PHE A 204 -19.38 -7.93 19.25
C PHE A 204 -18.80 -9.04 20.13
N ALA A 205 -19.04 -8.98 21.45
CA ALA A 205 -18.62 -9.99 22.40
C ALA A 205 -19.20 -11.38 22.09
N GLN A 206 -20.46 -11.48 21.65
CA GLN A 206 -21.06 -12.74 21.24
C GLN A 206 -20.42 -13.35 19.98
N LYS A 207 -19.93 -12.52 19.03
CA LYS A 207 -19.18 -12.98 17.86
C LYS A 207 -17.75 -13.40 18.23
N VAL A 208 -17.05 -12.62 19.06
CA VAL A 208 -15.63 -12.83 19.41
C VAL A 208 -15.44 -13.95 20.43
N LEU A 209 -16.35 -14.10 21.40
CA LEU A 209 -16.25 -15.05 22.52
C LEU A 209 -17.09 -16.33 22.31
N ALA A 210 -17.53 -16.60 21.08
CA ALA A 210 -18.46 -17.69 20.75
C ALA A 210 -17.97 -19.07 21.24
N GLU A 211 -16.68 -19.33 21.09
CA GLU A 211 -16.04 -20.60 21.49
C GLU A 211 -15.57 -20.60 22.96
N GLY A 212 -15.35 -19.42 23.55
CA GLY A 212 -14.85 -19.25 24.93
C GLY A 212 -15.94 -19.22 26.02
N GLY A 213 -17.22 -19.11 25.64
CA GLY A 213 -18.35 -19.07 26.57
C GLY A 213 -18.73 -17.67 27.03
N TYR A 214 -19.26 -16.87 26.09
CA TYR A 214 -19.81 -15.52 26.35
C TYR A 214 -20.61 -15.43 27.67
N ASN A 215 -20.20 -14.48 28.51
CA ASN A 215 -20.87 -14.09 29.75
C ASN A 215 -20.47 -12.63 30.10
N ASP A 216 -21.13 -12.02 31.08
CA ASP A 216 -20.90 -10.60 31.42
C ASP A 216 -19.48 -10.30 31.92
N VAL A 217 -18.80 -11.24 32.59
CA VAL A 217 -17.41 -11.03 33.05
C VAL A 217 -16.46 -10.98 31.86
N GLU A 218 -16.58 -11.92 30.92
CA GLU A 218 -15.78 -11.91 29.69
C GLU A 218 -16.12 -10.73 28.77
N LYS A 219 -17.39 -10.27 28.76
CA LYS A 219 -17.80 -9.04 28.07
C LYS A 219 -17.10 -7.80 28.65
N GLN A 220 -16.98 -7.67 29.98
CA GLN A 220 -16.23 -6.55 30.58
C GLN A 220 -14.71 -6.70 30.40
N SER A 221 -14.17 -7.92 30.47
CA SER A 221 -12.76 -8.20 30.12
C SER A 221 -12.45 -7.74 28.69
N LEU A 222 -13.27 -8.12 27.72
CA LEU A 222 -13.16 -7.68 26.33
C LEU A 222 -13.34 -6.15 26.18
N LYS A 223 -14.18 -5.52 27.00
CA LYS A 223 -14.32 -4.05 27.01
C LYS A 223 -13.00 -3.37 27.40
N SER A 224 -12.36 -3.78 28.49
CA SER A 224 -11.08 -3.19 28.92
C SER A 224 -9.95 -3.46 27.91
N GLN A 225 -9.96 -4.63 27.26
CA GLN A 225 -9.06 -4.96 26.14
C GLN A 225 -9.24 -4.00 24.95
N LEU A 226 -10.50 -3.71 24.56
CA LEU A 226 -10.84 -2.74 23.51
C LEU A 226 -10.43 -1.32 23.91
N GLU A 227 -10.66 -0.90 25.15
CA GLU A 227 -10.28 0.43 25.65
C GLU A 227 -8.76 0.66 25.60
N ALA A 228 -7.96 -0.34 25.98
CA ALA A 228 -6.50 -0.31 25.85
C ALA A 228 -6.05 -0.20 24.39
N TYR A 229 -6.68 -0.98 23.50
CA TYR A 229 -6.36 -0.96 22.06
C TYR A 229 -6.77 0.35 21.38
N ILE A 230 -7.91 0.94 21.75
CA ILE A 230 -8.33 2.27 21.30
C ILE A 230 -7.33 3.34 21.75
N ALA A 231 -6.81 3.25 22.98
CA ALA A 231 -5.78 4.18 23.46
C ALA A 231 -4.47 4.06 22.65
N TRP A 232 -4.01 2.83 22.38
CA TRP A 232 -2.84 2.59 21.51
C TRP A 232 -3.05 3.10 20.08
N LEU A 233 -4.21 2.80 19.48
CA LEU A 233 -4.56 3.18 18.12
C LEU A 233 -4.68 4.71 17.97
N ASN A 234 -5.31 5.38 18.94
CA ASN A 234 -5.38 6.84 18.97
C ASN A 234 -4.02 7.49 19.24
N GLY A 235 -3.10 6.81 19.94
CA GLY A 235 -1.70 7.21 20.03
C GLY A 235 -0.99 7.18 18.67
N TYR A 236 -1.15 6.10 17.91
CA TYR A 236 -0.60 5.99 16.55
C TYR A 236 -1.18 7.04 15.59
N ILE A 237 -2.51 7.24 15.60
CA ILE A 237 -3.18 8.26 14.79
C ILE A 237 -2.76 9.67 15.23
N GLY A 238 -2.65 9.92 16.54
CA GLY A 238 -2.26 11.21 17.10
C GLY A 238 -0.84 11.63 16.74
N VAL A 239 0.11 10.68 16.74
CA VAL A 239 1.52 10.95 16.39
C VAL A 239 1.71 11.23 14.89
N ASN A 240 0.87 10.65 14.02
CA ASN A 240 1.10 10.69 12.57
C ASN A 240 0.12 11.60 11.80
N TYR A 241 -1.14 11.71 12.21
CA TYR A 241 -2.21 12.32 11.40
C TYR A 241 -3.01 13.43 12.11
N ALA A 242 -2.84 13.63 13.42
CA ALA A 242 -3.46 14.76 14.11
C ALA A 242 -2.74 16.08 13.79
N GLY A 243 -3.50 17.17 13.69
CA GLY A 243 -2.95 18.50 13.43
C GLY A 243 -2.49 18.77 11.99
N LEU A 244 -2.77 17.85 11.04
CA LEU A 244 -2.52 18.10 9.62
C LEU A 244 -3.45 19.20 9.09
N PRO A 245 -2.94 20.18 8.31
CA PRO A 245 -3.75 21.29 7.80
C PRO A 245 -4.71 20.88 6.67
N THR A 246 -4.50 19.71 6.06
CA THR A 246 -5.35 19.14 5.01
C THR A 246 -5.21 17.61 5.04
N PRO A 247 -6.31 16.84 4.91
CA PRO A 247 -6.22 15.39 4.76
C PRO A 247 -5.43 14.97 3.51
N TYR A 248 -4.88 13.75 3.51
CA TYR A 248 -4.19 13.22 2.32
C TYR A 248 -5.16 12.92 1.18
N GLY A 249 -6.34 12.37 1.52
CA GLY A 249 -7.29 11.83 0.56
C GLY A 249 -6.78 10.54 -0.11
N TYR A 250 -7.48 10.12 -1.15
CA TYR A 250 -7.23 8.85 -1.83
C TYR A 250 -5.87 8.79 -2.55
N GLY A 251 -5.20 7.65 -2.41
CA GLY A 251 -3.99 7.28 -3.13
C GLY A 251 -2.69 7.86 -2.58
N ARG A 252 -2.70 8.49 -1.39
CA ARG A 252 -1.53 9.21 -0.85
C ARG A 252 -1.29 8.97 0.64
N LEU A 253 -0.02 8.83 1.03
CA LEU A 253 0.40 8.56 2.40
C LEU A 253 1.81 9.09 2.66
N ASP A 254 2.04 9.79 3.79
CA ASP A 254 3.42 10.03 4.28
C ASP A 254 3.91 8.79 5.04
N ALA A 255 4.22 7.74 4.28
CA ALA A 255 4.69 6.47 4.83
C ALA A 255 6.04 6.63 5.55
N PHE A 256 6.92 7.52 5.05
CA PHE A 256 8.21 7.79 5.69
C PHE A 256 8.04 8.48 7.04
N GLY A 257 7.20 9.51 7.15
CA GLY A 257 6.89 10.16 8.42
C GLY A 257 6.37 9.15 9.45
N ALA A 258 5.44 8.27 9.06
CA ALA A 258 4.90 7.22 9.92
C ALA A 258 5.94 6.17 10.34
N ILE A 259 6.74 5.63 9.40
CA ILE A 259 7.83 4.69 9.68
C ILE A 259 8.85 5.32 10.63
N LEU A 260 9.29 6.54 10.35
CA LEU A 260 10.30 7.25 11.15
C LEU A 260 9.76 7.53 12.56
N ASN A 261 8.54 8.04 12.72
CA ASN A 261 7.91 8.23 14.03
C ASN A 261 7.78 6.92 14.81
N ARG A 262 7.47 5.80 14.14
CA ARG A 262 7.38 4.48 14.78
C ARG A 262 8.74 4.06 15.34
N VAL A 263 9.84 4.20 14.61
CA VAL A 263 11.19 3.80 15.08
C VAL A 263 11.92 4.82 15.96
N THR A 264 11.66 6.13 15.85
CA THR A 264 12.33 7.16 16.66
C THR A 264 11.57 7.56 17.91
N ALA A 265 10.23 7.42 17.93
CA ALA A 265 9.39 7.83 19.04
C ALA A 265 8.61 6.67 19.66
N SER A 266 7.73 6.00 18.90
CA SER A 266 6.78 5.04 19.50
C SER A 266 7.43 3.78 20.05
N LEU A 267 8.29 3.10 19.28
CA LEU A 267 8.97 1.86 19.70
C LEU A 267 10.08 2.08 20.74
N LEU A 268 10.42 3.34 21.02
CA LEU A 268 11.37 3.73 22.05
C LEU A 268 10.71 4.39 23.27
N ASP A 269 9.39 4.63 23.22
CA ASP A 269 8.67 5.42 24.23
C ASP A 269 9.40 6.76 24.49
N MET A 270 9.62 7.49 23.39
CA MET A 270 10.28 8.80 23.32
C MET A 270 9.43 9.78 22.49
N PRO A 271 8.23 10.19 22.95
CA PRO A 271 7.31 11.02 22.17
C PRO A 271 7.91 12.36 21.71
N GLY A 272 8.90 12.91 22.41
CA GLY A 272 9.64 14.11 21.99
C GLY A 272 10.52 13.95 20.74
N ASN A 273 10.66 12.73 20.19
CA ASN A 273 11.31 12.46 18.91
C ASN A 273 10.33 12.40 17.73
N ALA A 274 9.03 12.59 17.94
CA ALA A 274 8.04 12.60 16.87
C ALA A 274 8.09 13.90 16.04
N THR A 275 7.75 13.81 14.77
CA THR A 275 7.49 14.96 13.89
C THR A 275 6.13 14.80 13.23
N PRO A 276 5.49 15.87 12.71
CA PRO A 276 4.41 15.69 11.75
C PRO A 276 4.86 14.78 10.61
N ALA A 277 4.05 13.79 10.27
CA ALA A 277 4.09 13.13 8.97
C ALA A 277 3.19 13.99 8.07
N ASN A 278 3.76 14.91 7.30
CA ASN A 278 3.00 15.92 6.56
C ASN A 278 3.39 16.04 5.08
N ALA A 279 4.12 15.05 4.54
CA ALA A 279 4.56 14.99 3.16
C ALA A 279 3.91 13.80 2.40
N PRO A 280 2.59 13.83 2.16
CA PRO A 280 1.88 12.70 1.54
C PRO A 280 2.37 12.45 0.11
N VAL A 281 2.88 11.24 -0.13
CA VAL A 281 3.31 10.78 -1.45
C VAL A 281 2.33 9.79 -2.05
N SER A 282 2.24 9.78 -3.38
CA SER A 282 1.57 8.72 -4.13
C SER A 282 2.32 7.40 -3.91
N TYR A 283 1.60 6.28 -3.86
CA TYR A 283 2.23 4.96 -3.78
C TYR A 283 3.09 4.70 -5.04
N PRO A 284 4.38 4.32 -4.93
CA PRO A 284 5.18 3.95 -6.10
C PRO A 284 4.65 2.69 -6.80
N PHE A 285 4.71 2.62 -8.13
CA PHE A 285 4.36 1.40 -8.85
C PHE A 285 5.49 0.33 -8.79
N LEU A 286 5.11 -0.96 -8.74
CA LEU A 286 6.01 -2.06 -8.38
C LEU A 286 6.68 -2.80 -9.55
N TRP A 287 6.15 -2.76 -10.77
CA TRP A 287 6.84 -3.40 -11.91
C TRP A 287 8.21 -2.79 -12.13
N ASN A 288 9.19 -3.60 -12.55
CA ASN A 288 10.63 -3.31 -12.55
C ASN A 288 11.27 -2.94 -11.18
N THR A 289 10.54 -2.76 -10.07
CA THR A 289 11.09 -2.15 -8.84
C THR A 289 12.21 -2.98 -8.21
N SER A 290 12.12 -4.32 -8.23
CA SER A 290 13.19 -5.24 -7.80
C SER A 290 14.32 -5.42 -8.83
N GLN A 291 14.40 -4.53 -9.83
CA GLN A 291 15.43 -4.51 -10.88
C GLN A 291 16.13 -3.13 -10.98
N LEU A 292 15.67 -2.11 -10.24
CA LEU A 292 16.25 -0.75 -10.27
C LEU A 292 17.46 -0.62 -9.34
N ASP A 293 18.39 0.26 -9.68
CA ASP A 293 19.54 0.58 -8.83
C ASP A 293 19.15 1.28 -7.51
N TRP A 294 18.12 2.14 -7.55
CA TRP A 294 17.57 2.85 -6.40
C TRP A 294 16.04 2.89 -6.44
N VAL A 295 15.43 2.79 -5.27
CA VAL A 295 13.97 2.78 -5.05
C VAL A 295 13.55 3.77 -3.97
N GLN A 296 12.23 3.88 -3.76
CA GLN A 296 11.56 5.04 -3.16
C GLN A 296 11.67 6.31 -4.05
N TRP A 297 10.83 7.32 -3.77
CA TRP A 297 10.76 8.53 -4.61
C TRP A 297 12.06 9.35 -4.63
N ASN A 298 12.76 9.40 -3.49
CA ASN A 298 14.04 10.10 -3.31
C ASN A 298 15.26 9.16 -3.40
N GLY A 299 15.11 7.96 -3.95
CA GLY A 299 16.23 7.02 -4.15
C GLY A 299 16.91 6.56 -2.84
N SER A 300 16.19 6.54 -1.71
CA SER A 300 16.80 6.35 -0.39
C SER A 300 17.17 4.91 -0.02
N ALA A 301 16.81 3.92 -0.85
CA ALA A 301 17.05 2.51 -0.59
C ALA A 301 17.33 1.75 -1.89
N ASN A 302 18.11 0.68 -1.79
CA ASN A 302 18.44 -0.26 -2.87
C ASN A 302 18.26 -1.71 -2.37
N ASN A 303 18.88 -2.04 -1.23
CA ASN A 303 18.83 -3.36 -0.59
C ASN A 303 17.38 -3.82 -0.33
N HIS A 304 17.00 -4.96 -0.91
CA HIS A 304 15.63 -5.48 -0.92
C HIS A 304 15.10 -5.78 0.49
N ILE A 305 15.75 -6.68 1.24
CA ILE A 305 15.26 -7.06 2.57
C ILE A 305 15.34 -5.91 3.59
N GLY A 306 16.34 -5.03 3.48
CA GLY A 306 16.45 -3.80 4.26
C GLY A 306 15.27 -2.86 4.04
N ARG A 307 14.91 -2.60 2.78
CA ARG A 307 13.72 -1.81 2.44
C ARG A 307 12.45 -2.40 3.06
N ASN A 308 12.23 -3.69 2.89
CA ASN A 308 10.97 -4.34 3.24
C ASN A 308 10.79 -4.51 4.75
N VAL A 309 11.86 -4.83 5.50
CA VAL A 309 11.80 -4.86 6.98
C VAL A 309 11.59 -3.46 7.57
N GLY A 310 12.18 -2.43 6.95
CA GLY A 310 11.95 -1.03 7.34
C GLY A 310 10.50 -0.56 7.08
N GLU A 311 9.89 -1.01 5.97
CA GLU A 311 8.49 -0.73 5.61
C GLU A 311 7.51 -1.38 6.60
N VAL A 312 7.56 -2.71 6.77
CA VAL A 312 6.61 -3.42 7.65
C VAL A 312 6.75 -3.02 9.13
N THR A 313 7.92 -2.52 9.55
CA THR A 313 8.09 -1.93 10.88
C THR A 313 7.20 -0.70 11.11
N GLY A 314 6.90 0.09 10.06
CA GLY A 314 5.88 1.14 10.10
C GLY A 314 4.46 0.61 9.86
N VAL A 315 4.30 -0.38 8.98
CA VAL A 315 3.03 -1.07 8.70
C VAL A 315 2.81 -2.24 9.67
N PHE A 316 2.80 -1.89 10.96
CA PHE A 316 2.33 -2.69 12.09
C PHE A 316 3.01 -4.02 12.41
N ALA A 317 4.22 -4.33 11.92
CA ALA A 317 5.04 -5.31 12.63
C ALA A 317 5.25 -4.86 14.09
N HIS A 318 5.15 -5.81 15.03
CA HIS A 318 5.59 -5.58 16.39
C HIS A 318 7.11 -5.78 16.44
N THR A 319 7.83 -4.82 17.01
CA THR A 319 9.30 -4.73 16.95
C THR A 319 9.84 -4.17 18.27
N VAL A 320 10.68 -4.94 18.97
CA VAL A 320 11.16 -4.61 20.32
C VAL A 320 12.44 -3.78 20.25
N LEU A 321 12.36 -2.44 20.27
CA LEU A 321 13.55 -1.57 20.33
C LEU A 321 13.93 -1.17 21.77
N LYS A 322 12.94 -0.90 22.62
CA LYS A 322 13.10 -0.68 24.07
C LYS A 322 12.68 -1.92 24.86
N THR A 323 13.61 -2.42 25.68
CA THR A 323 13.46 -3.53 26.63
C THR A 323 14.64 -3.50 27.59
N ASP A 324 14.46 -4.04 28.80
CA ASP A 324 15.53 -4.27 29.79
C ASP A 324 16.22 -5.63 29.59
N ASN A 325 15.62 -6.53 28.81
CA ASN A 325 16.21 -7.80 28.41
C ASN A 325 16.83 -7.69 27.01
N ASP A 326 18.15 -7.55 26.92
CA ASP A 326 18.85 -7.45 25.63
C ASP A 326 18.66 -8.69 24.73
N ALA A 327 18.34 -9.86 25.29
CA ALA A 327 18.01 -11.04 24.48
C ALA A 327 16.71 -10.85 23.65
N ASP A 328 15.83 -9.94 24.06
CA ASP A 328 14.57 -9.62 23.36
C ASP A 328 14.74 -8.47 22.35
N ARG A 329 15.73 -7.59 22.55
CA ARG A 329 15.96 -6.41 21.70
C ARG A 329 16.14 -6.80 20.23
N PHE A 330 15.55 -6.02 19.32
CA PHE A 330 15.45 -6.26 17.87
C PHE A 330 14.68 -7.52 17.45
N TYR A 331 13.94 -8.16 18.37
CA TYR A 331 12.94 -9.13 17.96
C TYR A 331 11.83 -8.41 17.18
N SER A 332 11.36 -8.98 16.07
CA SER A 332 10.30 -8.41 15.23
C SER A 332 9.45 -9.51 14.60
N SER A 333 8.17 -9.23 14.37
CA SER A 333 7.24 -10.10 13.63
C SER A 333 7.46 -10.11 12.12
N ALA A 334 8.31 -9.22 11.56
CA ALA A 334 8.57 -9.15 10.12
C ALA A 334 9.02 -10.51 9.55
N LYS A 335 8.32 -11.07 8.56
CA LYS A 335 8.59 -12.43 8.06
C LYS A 335 9.56 -12.41 6.87
N ILE A 336 10.87 -12.40 7.12
CA ILE A 336 11.87 -12.17 6.06
C ILE A 336 11.84 -13.17 4.90
N VAL A 337 11.47 -14.44 5.14
CA VAL A 337 11.27 -15.45 4.07
C VAL A 337 10.08 -15.10 3.17
N ASN A 338 9.02 -14.54 3.76
CA ASN A 338 7.84 -14.08 3.01
C ASN A 338 8.14 -12.78 2.27
N LEU A 339 8.93 -11.88 2.85
CA LEU A 339 9.39 -10.64 2.21
C LEU A 339 10.27 -10.92 0.99
N ASP A 340 11.20 -11.88 1.08
CA ASP A 340 11.97 -12.36 -0.08
C ASP A 340 11.04 -12.98 -1.14
N ARG A 341 10.07 -13.79 -0.72
CA ARG A 341 9.10 -14.39 -1.66
C ARG A 341 8.25 -13.35 -2.39
N LEU A 342 7.89 -12.26 -1.73
CA LEU A 342 7.21 -11.11 -2.35
C LEU A 342 8.12 -10.40 -3.38
N GLU A 343 9.43 -10.27 -3.12
CA GLU A 343 10.40 -9.78 -4.12
C GLU A 343 10.55 -10.72 -5.31
N GLN A 344 10.53 -12.05 -5.10
CA GLN A 344 10.56 -13.03 -6.20
C GLN A 344 9.34 -12.87 -7.13
N TYR A 345 8.19 -12.44 -6.60
CA TYR A 345 7.02 -12.08 -7.41
C TYR A 345 7.20 -10.70 -8.07
N MET A 346 7.60 -9.67 -7.34
CA MET A 346 7.84 -8.33 -7.90
C MET A 346 8.92 -8.29 -9.01
N ALA A 347 9.96 -9.13 -8.91
CA ALA A 347 10.99 -9.26 -9.94
C ALA A 347 10.47 -9.78 -11.28
N LYS A 348 9.38 -10.57 -11.26
CA LYS A 348 8.68 -11.09 -12.45
C LYS A 348 7.59 -10.15 -12.99
N LEU A 349 7.17 -9.16 -12.21
CA LEU A 349 6.00 -8.34 -12.53
C LEU A 349 6.27 -7.44 -13.73
N GLU A 350 5.60 -7.73 -14.85
CA GLU A 350 5.62 -6.86 -16.02
C GLU A 350 4.71 -5.64 -15.84
N ALA A 351 5.05 -4.56 -16.57
CA ALA A 351 4.18 -3.41 -16.69
C ALA A 351 2.87 -3.78 -17.43
N PRO A 352 1.73 -3.20 -17.06
CA PRO A 352 0.47 -3.42 -17.74
C PRO A 352 0.54 -2.82 -19.16
N LYS A 353 0.38 -3.66 -20.18
CA LYS A 353 0.37 -3.24 -21.59
C LYS A 353 -0.97 -2.57 -21.90
N TRP A 354 -0.94 -1.48 -22.66
CA TRP A 354 -2.16 -0.88 -23.19
C TRP A 354 -2.80 -1.81 -24.24
N GLY A 355 -4.12 -1.96 -24.19
CA GLY A 355 -4.86 -2.80 -25.12
C GLY A 355 -6.34 -2.93 -24.76
N ALA A 356 -7.06 -3.78 -25.48
CA ALA A 356 -8.50 -4.00 -25.28
C ALA A 356 -8.81 -4.33 -23.80
N PRO A 357 -9.77 -3.64 -23.16
CA PRO A 357 -10.86 -2.88 -23.77
C PRO A 357 -10.58 -1.41 -24.07
N LEU A 358 -9.39 -0.88 -23.79
CA LEU A 358 -9.04 0.50 -24.09
C LEU A 358 -9.03 0.75 -25.62
N PRO A 359 -9.21 1.99 -26.09
CA PRO A 359 -9.14 2.33 -27.51
C PRO A 359 -7.78 1.97 -28.14
N ASP A 360 -7.77 1.64 -29.43
CA ASP A 360 -6.51 1.44 -30.17
C ASP A 360 -5.65 2.72 -30.15
N ILE A 361 -4.33 2.54 -30.06
CA ILE A 361 -3.35 3.64 -30.05
C ILE A 361 -3.23 4.24 -31.46
N ASP A 362 -3.29 5.57 -31.58
CA ASP A 362 -3.02 6.27 -32.85
C ASP A 362 -1.54 6.14 -33.20
N GLN A 363 -1.23 5.17 -34.06
CA GLN A 363 0.13 4.86 -34.51
C GLN A 363 0.82 6.05 -35.21
N SER A 364 0.06 6.92 -35.89
CA SER A 364 0.62 8.10 -36.56
C SER A 364 1.01 9.19 -35.56
N LYS A 365 0.34 9.25 -34.41
CA LYS A 365 0.73 10.11 -33.29
C LYS A 365 1.83 9.48 -32.45
N ALA A 366 1.77 8.18 -32.17
CA ALA A 366 2.77 7.48 -31.39
C ALA A 366 4.18 7.55 -32.03
N GLU A 367 4.33 7.36 -33.35
CA GLU A 367 5.66 7.46 -33.99
C GLU A 367 6.23 8.90 -34.00
N LYS A 368 5.37 9.93 -33.98
CA LYS A 368 5.82 11.32 -33.76
C LYS A 368 6.19 11.57 -32.31
N GLY A 369 5.38 11.06 -31.37
CA GLY A 369 5.62 11.11 -29.93
C GLY A 369 6.91 10.43 -29.53
N LYS A 370 7.28 9.34 -30.21
CA LYS A 370 8.57 8.65 -30.08
C LYS A 370 9.76 9.56 -30.39
N ALA A 371 9.68 10.34 -31.47
CA ALA A 371 10.72 11.31 -31.81
C ALA A 371 10.81 12.45 -30.76
N LEU A 372 9.65 12.95 -30.29
CA LEU A 372 9.59 13.94 -29.21
C LEU A 372 10.16 13.40 -27.89
N TYR A 373 9.84 12.15 -27.53
CA TYR A 373 10.31 11.47 -26.33
C TYR A 373 11.82 11.19 -26.39
N ALA A 374 12.33 10.76 -27.55
CA ALA A 374 13.77 10.59 -27.79
C ALA A 374 14.54 11.90 -27.62
N ALA A 375 13.99 13.02 -28.11
CA ALA A 375 14.63 14.34 -28.02
C ALA A 375 14.53 15.00 -26.64
N ASN A 376 13.46 14.74 -25.87
CA ASN A 376 13.15 15.52 -24.66
C ASN A 376 13.06 14.70 -23.35
N CYS A 377 12.84 13.37 -23.40
CA CYS A 377 12.49 12.57 -22.21
C CYS A 377 13.50 11.45 -21.88
N VAL A 378 14.12 10.83 -22.89
CA VAL A 378 15.04 9.68 -22.70
C VAL A 378 16.21 9.99 -21.76
N GLY A 379 16.71 11.23 -21.75
CA GLY A 379 17.86 11.63 -20.91
C GLY A 379 17.65 11.48 -19.39
N CYS A 380 16.40 11.45 -18.92
CA CYS A 380 16.06 11.21 -17.52
C CYS A 380 15.29 9.88 -17.32
N HIS A 381 14.34 9.57 -18.20
CA HIS A 381 13.48 8.39 -18.02
C HIS A 381 14.02 7.10 -18.63
N GLY A 382 14.87 7.18 -19.66
CA GLY A 382 15.32 6.01 -20.41
C GLY A 382 14.19 5.31 -21.20
N ILE A 383 14.59 4.24 -21.88
CA ILE A 383 13.72 3.32 -22.64
C ILE A 383 14.48 2.01 -22.92
N ARG A 384 13.79 0.94 -23.33
CA ARG A 384 14.42 -0.28 -23.84
C ARG A 384 15.14 0.00 -25.18
N ASP A 385 16.29 -0.63 -25.39
CA ASP A 385 17.04 -0.64 -26.64
C ASP A 385 16.48 -1.67 -27.65
N GLU A 386 17.17 -1.85 -28.79
CA GLU A 386 16.81 -2.85 -29.81
C GLU A 386 16.89 -4.31 -29.32
N ASN A 387 17.61 -4.57 -28.23
CA ASN A 387 17.71 -5.86 -27.55
C ASN A 387 16.71 -6.01 -26.39
N GLY A 388 15.80 -5.04 -26.22
CA GLY A 388 14.80 -5.01 -25.16
C GLY A 388 15.34 -4.63 -23.78
N GLN A 389 16.59 -4.16 -23.66
CA GLN A 389 17.24 -3.82 -22.39
C GLN A 389 17.08 -2.33 -22.05
N PHE A 390 16.69 -2.00 -20.82
CA PHE A 390 16.75 -0.62 -20.31
C PHE A 390 18.22 -0.16 -20.14
N PRO A 391 18.48 1.15 -19.92
CA PRO A 391 19.81 1.60 -19.56
C PRO A 391 20.25 0.95 -18.24
N MET A 392 21.39 0.26 -18.24
CA MET A 392 21.88 -0.49 -17.09
C MET A 392 23.03 0.24 -16.40
N THR A 393 23.19 0.03 -15.09
CA THR A 393 24.36 0.47 -14.33
C THR A 393 25.64 -0.22 -14.85
N PRO A 394 26.83 0.34 -14.54
CA PRO A 394 28.05 -0.46 -14.52
C PRO A 394 27.89 -1.70 -13.63
N THR A 395 28.66 -2.75 -13.92
CA THR A 395 28.67 -3.98 -13.11
C THR A 395 29.26 -3.70 -11.73
N ASN A 396 28.54 -4.07 -10.66
CA ASN A 396 29.02 -3.94 -9.28
C ASN A 396 30.04 -5.04 -8.91
N ALA A 397 30.62 -4.97 -7.71
CA ALA A 397 31.71 -5.84 -7.29
C ALA A 397 31.33 -7.34 -7.14
N VAL A 398 30.06 -7.70 -7.26
CA VAL A 398 29.57 -9.10 -7.29
C VAL A 398 29.04 -9.53 -8.66
N GLY A 399 29.38 -8.80 -9.72
CA GLY A 399 29.08 -9.19 -11.11
C GLY A 399 27.65 -8.88 -11.57
N LYS A 400 26.93 -7.98 -10.89
CA LYS A 400 25.51 -7.67 -11.16
C LYS A 400 25.34 -6.25 -11.71
N GLN A 401 24.29 -6.06 -12.51
CA GLN A 401 23.87 -4.78 -13.06
C GLN A 401 22.38 -4.59 -12.77
N PHE A 402 21.97 -3.33 -12.64
CA PHE A 402 20.60 -2.91 -12.35
C PHE A 402 20.12 -1.95 -13.43
N ILE A 403 18.82 -1.76 -13.57
CA ILE A 403 18.26 -0.67 -14.38
C ILE A 403 18.68 0.64 -13.71
N ALA A 404 19.47 1.44 -14.42
CA ALA A 404 19.96 2.71 -13.92
C ALA A 404 18.81 3.71 -13.81
N THR A 405 18.76 4.46 -12.72
CA THR A 405 17.77 5.53 -12.51
C THR A 405 18.42 6.89 -12.38
N HIS A 406 17.69 7.93 -12.78
CA HIS A 406 18.22 9.29 -12.86
C HIS A 406 17.65 10.10 -11.70
N MET A 407 18.52 10.61 -10.82
CA MET A 407 18.14 11.37 -9.63
C MET A 407 18.24 12.89 -9.87
N THR A 408 17.17 13.49 -10.41
CA THR A 408 17.11 14.93 -10.68
C THR A 408 17.00 15.73 -9.38
N GLY A 409 17.92 16.66 -9.13
CA GLY A 409 17.97 17.43 -7.88
C GLY A 409 16.77 18.37 -7.69
N LEU A 410 16.36 18.62 -6.44
CA LEU A 410 15.18 19.46 -6.13
C LEU A 410 15.21 20.85 -6.80
N ALA A 411 16.39 21.46 -6.93
CA ALA A 411 16.58 22.77 -7.55
C ALA A 411 16.44 22.76 -9.09
N GLU A 412 16.53 21.58 -9.71
CA GLU A 412 16.39 21.37 -11.16
C GLU A 412 14.99 20.89 -11.52
N ILE A 413 14.46 19.89 -10.78
CA ILE A 413 13.11 19.37 -11.02
C ILE A 413 12.01 20.31 -10.48
N GLY A 414 12.26 21.08 -9.41
CA GLY A 414 11.33 22.11 -8.90
C GLY A 414 9.99 21.63 -8.33
N THR A 415 9.75 20.32 -8.23
CA THR A 415 8.53 19.73 -7.64
C THR A 415 8.51 19.87 -6.11
N ASP A 416 7.39 19.54 -5.46
CA ASP A 416 7.23 19.68 -4.01
C ASP A 416 8.43 19.11 -3.22
N PRO A 417 9.16 19.92 -2.43
CA PRO A 417 10.37 19.47 -1.77
C PRO A 417 10.11 18.75 -0.44
N LEU A 418 8.87 18.71 0.06
CA LEU A 418 8.61 18.43 1.48
C LEU A 418 8.97 17.00 1.88
N MET A 419 8.72 16.00 1.03
CA MET A 419 9.06 14.60 1.34
C MET A 419 10.58 14.40 1.40
N ALA A 420 11.30 14.81 0.36
CA ALA A 420 12.76 14.68 0.30
C ALA A 420 13.46 15.48 1.41
N THR A 421 12.98 16.69 1.72
CA THR A 421 13.55 17.51 2.80
C THR A 421 13.20 16.98 4.19
N ASN A 422 11.98 16.50 4.46
CA ASN A 422 11.60 15.88 5.73
C ASN A 422 12.46 14.65 6.09
N PHE A 423 12.96 13.94 5.09
CA PHE A 423 13.83 12.76 5.28
C PHE A 423 15.23 13.11 5.80
N VAL A 424 15.80 14.25 5.37
CA VAL A 424 17.21 14.63 5.66
C VAL A 424 17.41 15.89 6.50
N ASN A 425 16.37 16.70 6.73
CA ASN A 425 16.50 17.99 7.42
C ASN A 425 17.05 17.81 8.86
N PRO A 426 18.23 18.39 9.20
CA PRO A 426 18.84 18.24 10.52
C PRO A 426 18.01 18.77 11.69
N ALA A 427 17.01 19.64 11.45
CA ALA A 427 16.05 20.06 12.47
C ALA A 427 15.24 18.89 13.06
N PHE A 428 15.03 17.84 12.26
CA PHE A 428 14.36 16.60 12.66
C PHE A 428 15.31 15.54 13.23
N ASN A 429 16.57 15.87 13.51
CA ASN A 429 17.47 14.94 14.21
C ASN A 429 16.94 14.64 15.62
N VAL A 430 17.02 13.37 16.03
CA VAL A 430 16.40 12.80 17.23
C VAL A 430 17.44 12.37 18.26
N ASP A 431 17.11 12.32 19.55
CA ASP A 431 17.96 11.62 20.52
C ASP A 431 17.82 10.10 20.30
N PRO A 432 18.90 9.37 20.00
CA PRO A 432 18.82 7.91 19.81
C PRO A 432 18.48 7.13 21.08
N GLY A 433 18.62 7.70 22.28
CA GLY A 433 18.24 7.03 23.54
C GLY A 433 18.85 5.62 23.66
N PRO A 434 18.04 4.56 23.90
CA PRO A 434 18.52 3.17 23.96
C PRO A 434 19.24 2.66 22.70
N MET A 435 18.98 3.23 21.52
CA MET A 435 19.62 2.82 20.26
C MET A 435 21.08 3.26 20.16
N ARG A 436 21.55 4.16 21.04
CA ARG A 436 22.84 4.84 20.96
C ARG A 436 24.04 3.89 20.87
N ALA A 437 23.99 2.72 21.49
CA ALA A 437 25.06 1.72 21.42
C ALA A 437 25.17 1.02 20.05
N PHE A 438 24.06 0.92 19.31
CA PHE A 438 23.93 0.14 18.08
C PHE A 438 24.18 0.97 16.81
N LEU A 439 24.17 2.31 16.92
CA LEU A 439 24.53 3.23 15.85
C LEU A 439 25.97 3.01 15.33
N PRO A 440 26.29 3.49 14.10
CA PRO A 440 27.67 3.65 13.65
C PRO A 440 28.50 4.48 14.64
N GLU A 441 29.77 4.10 14.86
CA GLU A 441 30.62 4.66 15.91
C GLU A 441 30.69 6.20 15.90
N ALA A 442 30.85 6.79 14.72
CA ALA A 442 30.90 8.24 14.51
C ALA A 442 29.62 8.99 14.96
N MET A 443 28.49 8.31 15.14
CA MET A 443 27.22 8.90 15.58
C MET A 443 26.94 8.72 17.07
N ARG A 444 27.61 7.78 17.77
CA ARG A 444 27.28 7.40 19.16
C ARG A 444 27.41 8.57 20.15
N ASN A 445 28.38 9.44 19.90
CA ASN A 445 28.69 10.61 20.72
C ASN A 445 27.90 11.88 20.35
N LEU A 446 27.09 11.85 19.27
CA LEU A 446 26.28 13.01 18.87
C LEU A 446 25.03 13.12 19.75
N PRO A 447 24.66 14.31 20.25
CA PRO A 447 23.48 14.46 21.12
C PRO A 447 22.19 14.08 20.38
N LYS A 448 22.09 14.42 19.09
CA LYS A 448 21.01 14.05 18.17
C LYS A 448 21.57 13.47 16.87
N VAL A 449 20.83 12.56 16.23
CA VAL A 449 21.24 11.86 14.99
C VAL A 449 20.14 11.89 13.92
N PRO A 450 20.46 11.67 12.63
CA PRO A 450 19.47 11.58 11.56
C PRO A 450 18.49 10.43 11.75
N ARG A 451 17.21 10.67 11.50
CA ARG A 451 16.13 9.66 11.63
C ARG A 451 16.34 8.46 10.69
N GLY A 452 16.85 8.70 9.49
CA GLY A 452 17.25 7.63 8.57
C GLY A 452 18.30 6.68 9.16
N ALA A 453 19.26 7.17 9.93
CA ALA A 453 20.27 6.32 10.59
C ALA A 453 19.66 5.47 11.72
N MET A 454 18.66 5.98 12.42
CA MET A 454 17.87 5.20 13.41
C MET A 454 17.09 4.07 12.72
N LEU A 455 16.43 4.36 11.59
CA LEU A 455 15.72 3.37 10.79
C LEU A 455 16.66 2.28 10.26
N SER A 456 17.79 2.66 9.65
CA SER A 456 18.81 1.70 9.19
C SER A 456 19.36 0.86 10.33
N THR A 457 19.65 1.46 11.50
CA THR A 457 20.17 0.71 12.66
C THR A 457 19.15 -0.28 13.20
N ALA A 458 17.88 0.12 13.35
CA ALA A 458 16.82 -0.80 13.76
C ALA A 458 16.68 -1.96 12.77
N THR A 459 16.52 -1.65 11.50
CA THR A 459 16.33 -2.61 10.39
C THR A 459 17.47 -3.62 10.30
N THR A 460 18.73 -3.16 10.30
CA THR A 460 19.91 -4.05 10.22
C THR A 460 20.02 -5.00 11.41
N ASN A 461 19.70 -4.55 12.63
CA ASN A 461 19.75 -5.41 13.81
C ASN A 461 18.57 -6.41 13.84
N ILE A 462 17.38 -6.03 13.36
CA ILE A 462 16.24 -6.94 13.20
C ILE A 462 16.59 -8.07 12.21
N ILE A 463 17.09 -7.71 11.03
CA ILE A 463 17.53 -8.66 10.01
C ILE A 463 18.64 -9.57 10.56
N GLY A 464 19.68 -8.99 11.17
CA GLY A 464 20.78 -9.76 11.77
C GLY A 464 20.31 -10.76 12.83
N LYS A 465 19.32 -10.39 13.65
CA LYS A 465 18.73 -11.27 14.67
C LYS A 465 17.96 -12.44 14.06
N GLN A 466 17.18 -12.21 13.01
CA GLN A 466 16.46 -13.29 12.32
C GLN A 466 17.39 -14.17 11.47
N LEU A 467 18.41 -13.61 10.82
CA LEU A 467 19.42 -14.40 10.11
C LEU A 467 20.18 -15.36 11.04
N ALA A 468 20.37 -14.98 12.32
CA ALA A 468 20.99 -15.83 13.32
C ALA A 468 20.15 -17.06 13.75
N THR A 469 18.87 -17.14 13.38
CA THR A 469 18.02 -18.32 13.68
C THR A 469 18.11 -19.42 12.62
N PHE A 470 18.73 -19.17 11.47
CA PHE A 470 18.85 -20.17 10.39
C PHE A 470 19.84 -21.28 10.79
N GLN A 471 19.42 -22.53 10.58
CA GLN A 471 20.22 -23.72 10.86
C GLN A 471 20.12 -24.70 9.67
N PRO A 472 21.18 -24.86 8.84
CA PRO A 472 22.44 -24.12 8.90
C PRO A 472 22.27 -22.61 8.62
N PRO A 473 23.22 -21.76 9.05
CA PRO A 473 23.26 -20.35 8.65
C PRO A 473 23.32 -20.19 7.14
N LEU A 474 22.74 -19.10 6.62
CA LEU A 474 22.73 -18.80 5.19
C LEU A 474 24.14 -18.50 4.65
N ASP A 475 24.42 -18.94 3.43
CA ASP A 475 25.67 -18.67 2.74
C ASP A 475 25.71 -17.27 2.09
N GLN A 476 26.89 -16.86 1.60
CA GLN A 476 27.11 -15.53 1.01
C GLN A 476 26.23 -15.26 -0.23
N THR A 477 25.90 -16.28 -1.01
CA THR A 477 25.01 -16.18 -2.18
C THR A 477 23.58 -15.89 -1.73
N GLN A 478 23.09 -16.65 -0.75
CA GLN A 478 21.75 -16.48 -0.19
C GLN A 478 21.59 -15.11 0.51
N LEU A 479 22.63 -14.65 1.22
CA LEU A 479 22.65 -13.30 1.82
C LEU A 479 22.68 -12.20 0.76
N LEU A 480 23.35 -12.42 -0.38
CA LEU A 480 23.29 -11.49 -1.52
C LEU A 480 21.92 -11.53 -2.21
N GLU A 481 21.26 -12.68 -2.32
CA GLU A 481 19.93 -12.81 -2.92
C GLU A 481 18.87 -12.05 -2.11
N LEU A 482 18.84 -12.23 -0.78
CA LEU A 482 18.01 -11.43 0.13
C LEU A 482 18.27 -9.91 0.01
N ALA A 483 19.51 -9.53 -0.29
CA ALA A 483 19.89 -8.13 -0.49
C ALA A 483 19.48 -7.56 -1.87
N GLY A 484 19.03 -8.38 -2.82
CA GLY A 484 18.88 -8.00 -4.23
C GLY A 484 20.22 -7.86 -4.97
N TYR A 485 21.29 -8.47 -4.45
CA TYR A 485 22.70 -8.29 -4.80
C TYR A 485 23.26 -6.87 -4.61
N HIS A 486 22.54 -5.98 -3.93
CA HIS A 486 23.03 -4.67 -3.51
C HIS A 486 23.99 -4.76 -2.33
N LEU A 487 25.12 -4.08 -2.43
CA LEU A 487 26.17 -4.11 -1.42
C LEU A 487 25.94 -3.05 -0.34
N ALA A 488 26.20 -3.39 0.92
CA ALA A 488 26.04 -2.48 2.07
C ALA A 488 27.00 -1.26 2.06
N SER A 489 27.92 -1.18 1.09
CA SER A 489 28.78 -0.03 0.81
C SER A 489 28.22 0.92 -0.26
N GLU A 490 27.16 0.55 -0.96
CA GLU A 490 26.46 1.41 -1.92
C GLU A 490 25.66 2.47 -1.15
N THR A 491 25.76 3.74 -1.54
CA THR A 491 25.10 4.87 -0.86
C THR A 491 24.23 5.67 -1.83
N PRO A 492 23.06 6.21 -1.37
CA PRO A 492 22.18 6.99 -2.23
C PRO A 492 22.91 8.18 -2.89
N PRO A 493 22.82 8.35 -4.22
CA PRO A 493 23.61 9.36 -4.92
C PRO A 493 23.17 10.80 -4.62
N ASN A 494 21.87 11.01 -4.38
CA ASN A 494 21.34 12.27 -3.84
C ASN A 494 19.96 12.02 -3.19
N LEU A 495 19.81 12.42 -1.91
CA LEU A 495 18.54 12.35 -1.16
C LEU A 495 17.69 13.62 -1.26
N LEU A 496 18.25 14.73 -1.77
CA LEU A 496 17.57 15.96 -2.15
C LEU A 496 17.33 15.99 -3.66
N ALA A 497 16.73 14.91 -4.15
CA ALA A 497 16.37 14.66 -5.53
C ALA A 497 15.11 13.80 -5.60
N TYR A 498 14.49 13.75 -6.78
CA TYR A 498 13.48 12.74 -7.10
C TYR A 498 13.92 11.89 -8.28
N LYS A 499 13.46 10.64 -8.26
CA LYS A 499 13.86 9.60 -9.20
C LYS A 499 13.02 9.62 -10.48
N ALA A 500 13.65 9.97 -11.60
CA ALA A 500 13.18 9.57 -12.90
C ALA A 500 13.55 8.09 -13.16
N ARG A 501 12.58 7.32 -13.65
CA ARG A 501 12.65 5.89 -13.95
C ARG A 501 11.97 5.62 -15.30
N PRO A 502 12.20 4.46 -15.93
CA PRO A 502 11.45 4.05 -17.12
C PRO A 502 9.93 4.16 -16.93
N LEU A 503 9.28 4.70 -17.97
CA LEU A 503 7.86 5.02 -18.02
C LEU A 503 7.02 3.92 -18.67
N ASN A 504 7.50 2.67 -18.66
CA ASN A 504 6.71 1.53 -19.09
C ASN A 504 5.51 1.34 -18.17
N GLY A 505 4.31 1.16 -18.73
CA GLY A 505 3.04 1.10 -17.99
C GLY A 505 2.56 2.41 -17.36
N ILE A 506 3.19 3.56 -17.65
CA ILE A 506 2.88 4.86 -17.00
C ILE A 506 1.40 5.26 -17.11
N TRP A 507 0.70 4.80 -18.15
CA TRP A 507 -0.73 5.06 -18.33
C TRP A 507 -1.62 4.58 -17.17
N ALA A 508 -1.16 3.60 -16.40
CA ALA A 508 -1.87 2.94 -15.32
C ALA A 508 -1.52 3.48 -13.91
N THR A 509 -0.85 4.64 -13.80
CA THR A 509 -0.30 5.14 -12.52
C THR A 509 -0.76 6.56 -12.16
N ALA A 510 -1.95 6.96 -12.59
CA ALA A 510 -2.54 8.23 -12.17
C ALA A 510 -2.95 8.18 -10.67
N PRO A 511 -3.00 9.34 -9.97
CA PRO A 511 -2.49 10.64 -10.37
C PRO A 511 -0.95 10.70 -10.37
N TYR A 512 -0.40 11.64 -11.13
CA TYR A 512 1.02 11.73 -11.47
C TYR A 512 1.83 12.63 -10.52
N MET A 513 3.17 12.55 -10.68
CA MET A 513 4.21 13.06 -9.77
C MET A 513 4.26 12.35 -8.42
N HIS A 514 5.39 12.51 -7.72
CA HIS A 514 5.68 11.81 -6.47
C HIS A 514 4.62 12.03 -5.37
N ASN A 515 3.92 13.16 -5.40
CA ASN A 515 2.86 13.55 -4.47
C ASN A 515 1.43 13.44 -5.03
N GLY A 516 1.25 12.80 -6.19
CA GLY A 516 -0.07 12.60 -6.82
C GLY A 516 -0.79 13.92 -7.15
N SER A 517 -0.05 14.97 -7.50
CA SER A 517 -0.54 16.35 -7.64
C SER A 517 -1.02 16.74 -9.03
N ILE A 518 -0.99 15.80 -9.98
CA ILE A 518 -1.33 16.04 -11.39
C ILE A 518 -2.32 14.96 -11.88
N ALA A 519 -3.54 15.36 -12.24
CA ALA A 519 -4.64 14.43 -12.51
C ALA A 519 -4.42 13.43 -13.68
N ASN A 520 -3.70 13.86 -14.73
CA ASN A 520 -3.56 13.12 -15.99
C ASN A 520 -2.25 13.48 -16.74
N LEU A 521 -1.82 12.65 -17.70
CA LEU A 521 -0.57 12.89 -18.45
C LEU A 521 -0.60 14.20 -19.25
N TYR A 522 -1.77 14.62 -19.74
CA TYR A 522 -1.90 15.91 -20.42
C TYR A 522 -1.51 17.09 -19.52
N GLN A 523 -1.97 17.08 -18.26
CA GLN A 523 -1.59 18.06 -17.25
C GLN A 523 -0.09 17.96 -16.87
N ALA A 524 0.53 16.77 -16.93
CA ALA A 524 1.97 16.62 -16.70
C ALA A 524 2.82 17.29 -17.81
N LEU A 525 2.33 17.29 -19.05
CA LEU A 525 2.97 17.92 -20.22
C LEU A 525 2.61 19.41 -20.40
N LEU A 526 1.75 19.98 -19.55
CA LEU A 526 1.57 21.43 -19.43
C LEU A 526 2.68 22.02 -18.55
N PRO A 527 3.16 23.25 -18.85
CA PRO A 527 3.91 24.04 -17.88
C PRO A 527 3.12 24.21 -16.59
N ASP A 528 3.79 24.19 -15.45
CA ASP A 528 3.15 24.28 -14.14
C ASP A 528 2.27 25.53 -13.93
N THR A 529 2.62 26.66 -14.56
CA THR A 529 1.79 27.88 -14.59
C THR A 529 0.46 27.74 -15.33
N ALA A 530 0.25 26.67 -16.09
CA ALA A 530 -0.97 26.36 -16.83
C ALA A 530 -1.72 25.13 -16.29
N ARG A 531 -1.27 24.52 -15.18
CA ARG A 531 -1.87 23.30 -14.63
C ARG A 531 -3.12 23.58 -13.80
N GLU A 532 -4.03 22.60 -13.79
CA GLU A 532 -5.13 22.53 -12.81
C GLU A 532 -4.56 22.54 -11.37
N THR A 533 -5.02 23.49 -10.54
CA THR A 533 -4.60 23.62 -9.13
C THR A 533 -5.49 22.84 -8.16
N GLN A 534 -6.62 22.32 -8.63
CA GLN A 534 -7.52 21.44 -7.89
C GLN A 534 -8.23 20.48 -8.84
N PHE A 535 -8.50 19.25 -8.39
CA PHE A 535 -9.22 18.22 -9.13
C PHE A 535 -9.81 17.18 -8.17
N TYR A 536 -10.79 16.40 -8.62
CA TYR A 536 -11.35 15.30 -7.82
C TYR A 536 -10.55 14.01 -8.03
N VAL A 537 -10.31 13.28 -6.94
CA VAL A 537 -9.64 11.97 -6.92
C VAL A 537 -10.37 11.03 -5.96
N GLY A 538 -10.32 9.72 -6.22
CA GLY A 538 -11.02 8.68 -5.46
C GLY A 538 -11.92 7.84 -6.36
N GLY A 539 -12.56 8.50 -7.33
CA GLY A 539 -13.16 7.86 -8.49
C GLY A 539 -12.07 7.23 -9.35
N ASN A 540 -12.36 6.06 -9.92
CA ASN A 540 -11.44 5.27 -10.71
C ASN A 540 -11.90 5.07 -12.17
N ARG A 541 -12.88 5.86 -12.63
CA ARG A 541 -13.22 5.95 -14.06
C ARG A 541 -12.04 6.55 -14.83
N PHE A 542 -11.74 6.04 -16.01
CA PHE A 542 -10.52 6.38 -16.74
C PHE A 542 -10.79 7.14 -18.04
N ASP A 543 -10.12 8.30 -18.19
CA ASP A 543 -10.03 9.07 -19.44
C ASP A 543 -8.86 8.53 -20.28
N PRO A 544 -9.11 7.78 -21.38
CA PRO A 544 -8.05 7.25 -22.24
C PRO A 544 -7.44 8.30 -23.19
N VAL A 545 -7.96 9.52 -23.24
CA VAL A 545 -7.52 10.61 -24.12
C VAL A 545 -6.47 11.48 -23.42
N LYS A 546 -6.75 11.95 -22.19
CA LYS A 546 -5.75 12.65 -21.36
C LYS A 546 -4.85 11.69 -20.57
N VAL A 547 -5.27 10.43 -20.43
CA VAL A 547 -4.62 9.36 -19.65
C VAL A 547 -4.52 9.72 -18.17
N GLY A 548 -5.61 9.46 -17.45
CA GLY A 548 -5.77 9.67 -16.01
C GLY A 548 -7.19 9.34 -15.58
N TYR A 549 -7.55 9.66 -14.33
CA TYR A 549 -8.93 9.48 -13.87
C TYR A 549 -9.84 10.63 -14.31
N GLU A 550 -11.11 10.31 -14.58
CA GLU A 550 -12.16 11.31 -14.75
C GLU A 550 -12.39 12.03 -13.40
N PRO A 551 -12.49 13.37 -13.35
CA PRO A 551 -12.67 14.11 -12.10
C PRO A 551 -14.15 14.07 -11.66
N ASP A 552 -14.67 12.85 -11.45
CA ASP A 552 -16.05 12.62 -11.03
C ASP A 552 -16.29 12.93 -9.55
N GLN A 553 -17.58 12.98 -9.18
CA GLN A 553 -18.06 13.17 -7.82
C GLN A 553 -19.05 12.04 -7.45
N GLU A 554 -18.87 10.86 -8.05
CA GLU A 554 -19.76 9.71 -7.90
C GLU A 554 -19.12 8.64 -7.00
N GLY A 555 -19.65 8.50 -5.78
CA GLY A 555 -19.12 7.53 -4.81
C GLY A 555 -17.93 8.11 -4.05
N ASN A 556 -16.71 7.64 -4.37
CA ASN A 556 -15.49 8.08 -3.69
C ASN A 556 -14.99 9.38 -4.32
N TYR A 557 -15.03 10.51 -3.62
CA TYR A 557 -14.41 11.74 -4.12
C TYR A 557 -13.74 12.54 -3.00
N PHE A 558 -12.57 13.07 -3.31
CA PHE A 558 -11.79 14.01 -2.52
C PHE A 558 -11.33 15.13 -3.44
N LEU A 559 -11.57 16.39 -3.07
CA LEU A 559 -11.07 17.54 -3.81
C LEU A 559 -9.60 17.77 -3.44
N PHE A 560 -8.68 17.29 -4.28
CA PHE A 560 -7.28 17.67 -4.19
C PHE A 560 -7.15 19.18 -4.38
N LYS A 561 -6.33 19.83 -3.55
CA LYS A 561 -6.00 21.25 -3.64
C LYS A 561 -4.48 21.45 -3.52
N ALA A 562 -3.85 22.02 -4.54
CA ALA A 562 -2.44 22.47 -4.52
C ALA A 562 -2.29 23.82 -3.78
N VAL A 563 -3.34 24.63 -3.80
CA VAL A 563 -3.46 25.89 -3.05
C VAL A 563 -4.79 25.92 -2.29
N ASP A 564 -4.81 26.60 -1.14
CA ASP A 564 -6.03 26.81 -0.36
C ASP A 564 -6.90 27.95 -0.93
N GLU A 565 -7.91 28.36 -0.17
CA GLU A 565 -8.93 29.33 -0.59
C GLU A 565 -8.41 30.78 -0.62
N ASP A 566 -7.29 31.07 0.08
CA ASP A 566 -6.53 32.32 0.00
C ASP A 566 -5.42 32.26 -1.06
N GLY A 567 -5.26 31.11 -1.75
CA GLY A 567 -4.24 30.88 -2.76
C GLY A 567 -2.85 30.53 -2.22
N VAL A 568 -2.74 30.20 -0.92
CA VAL A 568 -1.49 29.78 -0.29
C VAL A 568 -1.23 28.30 -0.62
N ALA A 569 0.03 27.93 -0.89
CA ALA A 569 0.38 26.56 -1.25
C ALA A 569 0.15 25.60 -0.08
N VAL A 570 -0.64 24.54 -0.31
CA VAL A 570 -0.90 23.49 0.69
C VAL A 570 0.36 22.61 0.81
N PRO A 571 0.97 22.46 2.00
CA PRO A 571 2.22 21.71 2.16
C PRO A 571 2.12 20.27 1.66
N GLY A 572 3.07 19.84 0.83
CA GLY A 572 3.10 18.51 0.23
C GLY A 572 2.24 18.35 -1.03
N ASN A 573 1.33 19.29 -1.34
CA ASN A 573 0.42 19.22 -2.48
C ASN A 573 0.89 20.03 -3.71
N SER A 574 2.10 20.59 -3.73
CA SER A 574 2.53 21.44 -4.85
C SER A 574 2.55 20.66 -6.18
N ASN A 575 1.82 21.19 -7.17
CA ASN A 575 1.74 20.69 -8.56
C ASN A 575 2.81 21.32 -9.49
N LYS A 576 3.77 22.05 -8.90
CA LYS A 576 4.82 22.79 -9.61
C LYS A 576 5.99 21.91 -10.03
N GLY A 577 6.91 22.47 -10.81
CA GLY A 577 8.10 21.77 -11.28
C GLY A 577 7.81 20.75 -12.37
N HIS A 578 8.84 20.00 -12.80
CA HIS A 578 8.85 19.24 -14.04
C HIS A 578 8.26 20.11 -15.17
N SER A 579 8.84 21.30 -15.34
CA SER A 579 8.31 22.44 -16.09
C SER A 579 9.46 23.25 -16.68
N GLY A 580 9.33 23.71 -17.93
CA GLY A 580 10.37 24.45 -18.64
C GLY A 580 11.20 23.61 -19.60
N ASN A 581 12.43 24.07 -19.89
CA ASN A 581 13.38 23.38 -20.77
C ASN A 581 13.65 21.97 -20.23
N ASN A 582 13.83 20.99 -21.13
CA ASN A 582 14.01 19.57 -20.81
C ASN A 582 12.81 18.88 -20.10
N PHE A 583 11.67 19.56 -19.89
CA PHE A 583 10.49 18.97 -19.23
C PHE A 583 9.17 19.18 -20.00
N THR A 584 8.76 20.43 -20.24
CA THR A 584 7.48 20.79 -20.91
C THR A 584 7.67 21.64 -22.16
N LYS A 585 8.93 21.85 -22.54
CA LYS A 585 9.37 22.59 -23.72
C LYS A 585 10.20 21.68 -24.62
N THR A 586 10.22 22.01 -25.91
CA THR A 586 11.09 21.43 -26.94
C THR A 586 11.73 22.53 -27.78
N LEU A 587 12.76 22.20 -28.55
CA LEU A 587 13.36 23.12 -29.51
C LEU A 587 12.49 23.23 -30.76
N GLY A 588 12.23 24.47 -31.20
CA GLY A 588 11.66 24.76 -32.52
C GLY A 588 12.71 24.69 -33.64
N GLU A 589 12.26 24.75 -34.89
CA GLU A 589 13.13 24.79 -36.08
C GLU A 589 14.06 26.02 -36.12
N ASP A 590 13.71 27.09 -35.38
CA ASP A 590 14.55 28.28 -35.19
C ASP A 590 15.60 28.13 -34.07
N GLY A 591 15.71 26.94 -33.48
CA GLY A 591 16.64 26.63 -32.38
C GLY A 591 16.23 27.21 -31.02
N ARG A 592 15.01 27.75 -30.87
CA ARG A 592 14.55 28.30 -29.59
C ARG A 592 13.67 27.31 -28.82
N TRP A 593 13.77 27.35 -27.49
CA TRP A 593 12.86 26.62 -26.61
C TRP A 593 11.46 27.24 -26.63
N ARG A 594 10.46 26.41 -26.94
CA ARG A 594 9.02 26.73 -26.85
C ARG A 594 8.31 25.61 -26.10
N ASP A 595 7.15 25.91 -25.53
CA ASP A 595 6.29 24.86 -24.97
C ASP A 595 5.83 23.89 -26.06
N PHE A 596 5.52 22.66 -25.66
CA PHE A 596 4.79 21.74 -26.54
C PHE A 596 3.46 22.37 -26.97
N THR A 597 3.07 22.14 -28.21
CA THR A 597 1.70 22.34 -28.69
C THR A 597 0.81 21.20 -28.19
N ASP A 598 -0.51 21.40 -28.17
CA ASP A 598 -1.45 20.38 -27.67
C ASP A 598 -1.38 19.10 -28.51
N GLU A 599 -1.16 19.23 -29.83
CA GLU A 599 -0.97 18.08 -30.71
C GLU A 599 0.34 17.31 -30.42
N GLU A 600 1.43 18.00 -30.03
CA GLU A 600 2.65 17.34 -29.55
C GLU A 600 2.45 16.68 -28.18
N ARG A 601 1.62 17.25 -27.29
CA ARG A 601 1.23 16.59 -26.03
C ARG A 601 0.48 15.30 -26.31
N TYR A 602 -0.50 15.32 -27.20
CA TYR A 602 -1.23 14.10 -27.57
C TYR A 602 -0.34 13.09 -28.30
N GLN A 603 0.63 13.52 -29.11
CA GLN A 603 1.64 12.62 -29.70
C GLN A 603 2.48 11.93 -28.63
N LEU A 604 3.00 12.68 -27.64
CA LEU A 604 3.71 12.12 -26.49
C LEU A 604 2.83 11.16 -25.65
N ILE A 605 1.54 11.47 -25.47
CA ILE A 605 0.59 10.59 -24.78
C ILE A 605 0.36 9.28 -25.56
N GLU A 606 0.06 9.34 -26.85
CA GLU A 606 -0.10 8.14 -27.69
C GLU A 606 1.17 7.28 -27.72
N TYR A 607 2.34 7.91 -27.65
CA TYR A 607 3.59 7.18 -27.49
C TYR A 607 3.73 6.54 -26.10
N MET A 608 3.43 7.25 -25.01
CA MET A 608 3.50 6.71 -23.64
C MET A 608 2.53 5.55 -23.39
N LYS A 609 1.48 5.39 -24.20
CA LYS A 609 0.62 4.18 -24.21
C LYS A 609 1.35 2.93 -24.73
N THR A 610 2.42 3.09 -25.51
CA THR A 610 3.19 1.96 -26.12
C THR A 610 4.31 1.41 -25.23
N LEU A 611 4.60 2.03 -24.08
CA LEU A 611 5.77 1.76 -23.23
C LEU A 611 5.55 0.64 -22.20
#